data_AF-A0A699ZBG3-F1
#
_entry.id   AF-A0A699ZBG3-F1
#
_cell.length_a   1.000
_cell.length_b   1.000
_cell.length_c   1.000
_cell.angle_alpha   90.00
_cell.angle_beta   90.00
_cell.angle_gamma   90.00
#
_symmetry.space_group_name_H-M   'P 1'
#
loop_
_entity.id
_entity.type
_entity.pdbx_description
1 polymer ?
#
loop_
_entity_poly.entity_id
_entity_poly.type
_entity_poly.pdbx_seq_one_letter_code
_entity_poly.pdbx_strand_id
1 'polypeptide(L)'
;FVPEEAMRGLRVLVVCNLKPAKMREVMSFGMVLCASNETHDQVVPVAVPEGVPNGERCTVEGYEAAPLEEVNPKKKILERLFPDMKTNSEGVPCYKGAVFKTSKGPVTSPLPDAW
;
A
#
# COMPACT_ATOMS: atom_id res chain seq x y z
N PHE A 1 7.47 8.64 -12.32
CA PHE A 1 6.72 7.76 -11.41
C PHE A 1 5.30 7.53 -11.91
N VAL A 2 4.36 8.50 -11.86
CA VAL A 2 3.08 8.37 -12.59
C VAL A 2 2.65 9.72 -13.15
N PRO A 3 2.30 9.85 -14.45
CA PRO A 3 1.70 11.05 -15.01
C PRO A 3 0.37 11.41 -14.35
N GLU A 4 -0.01 12.68 -14.31
CA GLU A 4 -1.25 13.13 -13.67
C GLU A 4 -2.49 12.47 -14.28
N GLU A 5 -2.53 12.36 -15.61
CA GLU A 5 -3.62 11.77 -16.36
C GLU A 5 -3.81 10.29 -16.01
N ALA A 6 -2.69 9.59 -15.74
CA ALA A 6 -2.72 8.19 -15.33
C ALA A 6 -3.13 7.99 -13.86
N MET A 7 -3.07 9.03 -13.02
CA MET A 7 -3.58 8.99 -11.64
C MET A 7 -5.09 9.26 -11.57
N ARG A 8 -5.66 9.98 -12.55
CA ARG A 8 -7.08 10.30 -12.57
C ARG A 8 -7.91 9.04 -12.82
N GLY A 9 -8.79 8.70 -11.88
CA GLY A 9 -9.63 7.50 -11.95
C GLY A 9 -8.91 6.20 -11.62
N LEU A 10 -7.62 6.25 -11.27
CA LEU A 10 -6.85 5.08 -10.86
C LEU A 10 -7.36 4.55 -9.52
N ARG A 11 -7.51 3.23 -9.45
CA ARG A 11 -7.84 2.51 -8.22
C ARG A 11 -6.56 2.26 -7.44
N VAL A 12 -6.55 2.65 -6.17
CA VAL A 12 -5.34 2.63 -5.33
C VAL A 12 -5.61 1.96 -3.99
N LEU A 13 -4.56 1.34 -3.44
CA LEU A 13 -4.54 0.90 -2.05
C LEU A 13 -4.03 2.05 -1.17
N VAL A 14 -4.76 2.36 -0.09
CA VAL A 14 -4.47 3.51 0.77
C VAL A 14 -4.30 3.07 2.22
N VAL A 15 -3.27 3.58 2.89
CA VAL A 15 -3.14 3.49 4.36
C VAL A 15 -3.96 4.62 4.98
N CYS A 16 -5.09 4.28 5.59
CA CYS A 16 -6.11 5.25 6.02
C CYS A 16 -6.06 5.64 7.50
N ASN A 17 -5.27 4.94 8.33
CA ASN A 17 -5.21 5.15 9.78
C ASN A 17 -3.93 5.88 10.24
N LEU A 18 -3.28 6.62 9.35
CA LEU A 18 -2.16 7.48 9.70
C LEU A 18 -2.69 8.76 10.34
N LYS A 19 -1.97 9.26 11.34
CA LYS A 19 -2.23 10.60 11.86
C LYS A 19 -2.11 11.61 10.71
N PRO A 20 -3.14 12.45 10.46
CA PRO A 20 -3.09 13.42 9.38
C PRO A 20 -1.91 14.38 9.51
N ALA A 21 -1.28 14.71 8.38
CA ALA A 21 -0.08 15.54 8.33
C ALA A 21 -0.17 16.59 7.22
N LYS A 22 0.40 17.77 7.46
CA LYS A 22 0.51 18.82 6.44
C LYS A 22 1.64 18.50 5.46
N MET A 23 1.34 18.56 4.17
CA MET A 23 2.30 18.49 3.08
C MET A 23 2.18 19.78 2.26
N ARG A 24 3.16 20.69 2.41
CA ARG A 24 3.13 22.03 1.77
C ARG A 24 1.78 22.73 1.96
N GLU A 25 1.37 22.84 3.22
CA GLU A 25 0.12 23.49 3.67
C GLU A 25 -1.19 22.74 3.39
N VAL A 26 -1.16 21.68 2.58
CA VAL A 26 -2.32 20.81 2.34
C VAL A 26 -2.35 19.67 3.36
N MET A 27 -3.50 19.46 4.01
CA MET A 27 -3.68 18.32 4.92
C MET A 27 -3.82 17.01 4.14
N SER A 28 -2.95 16.05 4.42
CA SER A 28 -3.06 14.67 3.92
C SER A 28 -3.65 13.76 5.00
N PHE A 29 -4.65 12.96 4.60
CA PHE A 29 -5.40 12.04 5.46
C PHE A 29 -5.12 10.56 5.14
N GLY A 30 -4.18 10.29 4.24
CA GLY A 30 -3.85 8.94 3.84
C GLY A 30 -2.62 8.90 2.95
N MET A 31 -2.10 7.69 2.74
CA MET A 31 -0.93 7.46 1.92
C MET A 31 -1.22 6.36 0.91
N VAL A 32 -1.03 6.65 -0.38
CA VAL A 32 -1.11 5.64 -1.45
C VAL A 32 0.06 4.69 -1.27
N LEU A 33 -0.22 3.38 -1.25
CA LEU A 33 0.80 2.34 -1.19
C LEU A 33 1.33 2.07 -2.61
N CYS A 34 2.65 2.10 -2.75
CA CYS A 34 3.35 1.89 -4.00
C CYS A 34 4.42 0.82 -3.81
N ALA A 35 4.75 0.12 -4.89
CA ALA A 35 5.99 -0.63 -4.98
C ALA A 35 7.10 0.26 -5.56
N SER A 36 8.33 0.09 -5.09
CA SER A 36 9.51 0.80 -5.56
C SER A 36 10.69 -0.15 -5.74
N ASN A 37 11.39 -0.02 -6.85
CA ASN A 37 12.58 -0.82 -7.11
C ASN A 37 13.75 -0.41 -6.19
N GLU A 38 14.81 -1.21 -6.17
CA GLU A 38 15.97 -1.03 -5.28
C GLU A 38 16.66 0.34 -5.44
N THR A 39 16.74 0.86 -6.66
CA THR A 39 17.34 2.18 -6.95
C THR A 39 16.39 3.35 -6.68
N HIS A 40 15.13 3.07 -6.36
CA HIS A 40 14.05 4.05 -6.16
C HIS A 40 13.84 5.01 -7.34
N ASP A 41 14.29 4.65 -8.55
CA ASP A 41 14.02 5.40 -9.79
C ASP A 41 12.72 4.96 -10.49
N GLN A 42 12.13 3.85 -10.02
CA GLN A 42 10.78 3.40 -10.36
C GLN A 42 9.92 3.24 -9.11
N VAL A 43 8.71 3.79 -9.18
CA VAL A 43 7.68 3.78 -8.13
C VAL A 43 6.34 3.71 -8.85
N VAL A 44 5.56 2.67 -8.54
CA VAL A 44 4.27 2.40 -9.16
C VAL A 44 3.24 2.11 -8.07
N PRO A 45 2.05 2.74 -8.10
CA PRO A 45 0.96 2.40 -7.19
C PRO A 45 0.60 0.92 -7.28
N VAL A 46 0.29 0.30 -6.13
CA VAL A 46 -0.23 -1.06 -6.11
C VAL A 46 -1.58 -1.11 -6.84
N ALA A 47 -1.69 -2.02 -7.80
CA ALA A 47 -2.89 -2.24 -8.59
C ALA A 47 -3.92 -3.05 -7.80
N VAL A 48 -5.15 -2.52 -7.74
CA VAL A 48 -6.29 -3.18 -7.10
C VAL A 48 -7.09 -3.93 -8.18
N PRO A 49 -7.51 -5.18 -7.94
CA PRO A 49 -8.34 -5.94 -8.88
C PRO A 49 -9.63 -5.22 -9.25
N GLU A 50 -10.12 -5.48 -10.46
CA GLU A 50 -11.40 -4.93 -10.92
C GLU A 50 -12.56 -5.43 -10.04
N GLY A 51 -13.56 -4.58 -9.84
CA GLY A 51 -14.77 -4.92 -9.09
C GLY A 51 -14.66 -4.89 -7.56
N VAL A 52 -13.50 -4.53 -6.98
CA VAL A 52 -13.35 -4.32 -5.52
C VAL A 52 -14.06 -3.02 -5.09
N PRO A 53 -15.06 -3.00 -4.21
CA PRO A 53 -15.71 -1.76 -3.78
C PRO A 53 -14.74 -0.74 -3.16
N ASN A 54 -14.99 0.56 -3.36
CA ASN A 54 -14.21 1.59 -2.67
C ASN A 54 -14.43 1.47 -1.15
N GLY A 55 -13.34 1.53 -0.38
CA GLY A 55 -13.36 1.37 1.07
C GLY A 55 -13.29 -0.09 1.54
N GLU A 56 -13.23 -1.07 0.63
CA GLU A 56 -12.94 -2.44 1.04
C GLU A 56 -11.57 -2.53 1.71
N ARG A 57 -11.52 -3.26 2.83
CA ARG A 57 -10.28 -3.51 3.56
C ARG A 57 -9.44 -4.57 2.86
N CYS A 58 -8.22 -4.21 2.47
CA CYS A 58 -7.20 -5.19 2.10
C CYS A 58 -6.71 -5.94 3.36
N THR A 59 -6.57 -7.26 3.24
CA THR A 59 -6.19 -8.14 4.34
C THR A 59 -4.91 -8.89 4.01
N VAL A 60 -4.20 -9.34 5.04
CA VAL A 60 -3.03 -10.20 4.90
C VAL A 60 -3.28 -11.45 5.73
N GLU A 61 -3.17 -12.62 5.10
CA GLU A 61 -3.43 -13.89 5.76
C GLU A 61 -2.50 -14.11 6.97
N GLY A 62 -3.07 -14.56 8.09
CA GLY A 62 -2.34 -14.68 9.36
C GLY A 62 -2.23 -13.37 10.16
N TYR A 63 -2.69 -12.23 9.63
CA TYR A 63 -2.65 -10.91 10.29
C TYR A 63 -4.03 -10.23 10.31
N GLU A 64 -5.01 -10.89 10.92
CA GLU A 64 -6.43 -10.49 10.86
C GLU A 64 -6.88 -9.55 11.99
N ALA A 65 -5.95 -9.10 12.84
CA ALA A 65 -6.25 -8.19 13.93
C ALA A 65 -6.97 -6.91 13.46
N ALA A 66 -7.81 -6.34 14.31
CA ALA A 66 -8.44 -5.05 14.04
C ALA A 66 -7.35 -3.97 13.86
N PRO A 67 -7.49 -3.07 12.86
CA PRO A 67 -6.53 -1.99 12.70
C PRO A 67 -6.60 -1.05 13.91
N LEU A 68 -5.46 -0.42 14.22
CA LEU A 68 -5.45 0.70 15.15
C LEU A 68 -6.31 1.83 14.59
N GLU A 69 -7.05 2.51 15.46
CA GLU A 69 -7.82 3.72 15.11
C GLU A 69 -6.90 4.80 14.51
N GLU A 70 -5.75 5.03 15.15
CA GLU A 70 -4.69 5.91 14.64
C GLU A 70 -3.31 5.30 14.93
N VAL A 71 -2.43 5.30 13.93
CA VAL A 71 -1.02 4.92 14.06
C VAL A 71 -0.26 6.07 14.70
N ASN A 72 0.20 5.87 15.95
CA ASN A 72 1.03 6.84 16.65
C ASN A 72 2.45 6.91 16.01
N PRO A 73 2.87 8.07 15.48
CA PRO A 73 4.19 8.22 14.85
C PRO A 73 5.36 7.89 15.79
N LYS A 74 5.21 8.16 17.10
CA LYS A 74 6.25 7.88 18.11
C LYS A 74 6.51 6.38 18.29
N LYS A 75 5.54 5.52 17.96
CA LYS A 75 5.70 4.06 18.05
C LYS A 75 6.45 3.47 16.85
N LYS A 76 6.65 4.25 15.77
CA LYS A 76 7.39 3.85 14.56
C LYS A 76 6.92 2.51 14.00
N ILE A 77 5.60 2.27 14.02
CA ILE A 77 5.01 0.97 13.63
C ILE A 77 5.32 0.68 12.16
N LEU A 78 5.07 1.64 11.26
CA LEU A 78 5.35 1.46 9.83
C LEU A 78 6.84 1.19 9.54
N GLU A 79 7.76 1.88 10.21
CA GLU A 79 9.21 1.65 10.08
C GLU A 79 9.60 0.21 10.45
N ARG A 80 8.84 -0.45 11.32
CA ARG A 80 9.04 -1.86 11.69
C ARG A 80 8.38 -2.83 10.73
N LEU A 81 7.35 -2.41 10.01
CA LEU A 81 6.62 -3.23 9.05
C LEU A 81 7.30 -3.22 7.67
N PHE A 82 7.75 -2.06 7.21
CA PHE A 82 8.31 -1.88 5.86
C PHE A 82 9.48 -2.82 5.50
N PRO A 83 10.42 -3.18 6.40
CA PRO A 83 11.48 -4.13 6.06
C PRO A 83 10.96 -5.51 5.61
N ASP A 84 9.78 -5.89 6.10
CA ASP A 84 9.13 -7.16 5.81
C ASP A 84 8.02 -7.03 4.75
N MET A 85 7.77 -5.83 4.23
CA MET A 85 6.82 -5.57 3.14
C MET A 85 7.58 -5.49 1.81
N LYS A 86 7.29 -6.43 0.91
CA LYS A 86 7.91 -6.52 -0.42
C LYS A 86 6.96 -7.16 -1.39
N THR A 87 7.11 -6.88 -2.68
CA THR A 87 6.51 -7.73 -3.71
C THR A 87 7.31 -9.03 -3.84
N ASN A 88 6.63 -10.12 -4.17
CA ASN A 88 7.28 -11.38 -4.52
C ASN A 88 7.77 -11.36 -5.99
N SER A 89 8.31 -12.48 -6.47
CA SER A 89 8.79 -12.64 -7.85
C SER A 89 7.71 -12.49 -8.93
N GLU A 90 6.43 -12.52 -8.55
CA GLU A 90 5.28 -12.30 -9.44
C GLU A 90 4.74 -10.86 -9.34
N GLY A 91 5.39 -9.99 -8.56
CA GLY A 91 4.93 -8.62 -8.33
C GLY A 91 3.75 -8.50 -7.38
N VAL A 92 3.44 -9.54 -6.59
CA VAL A 92 2.35 -9.50 -5.60
C VAL A 92 2.89 -8.97 -4.28
N PRO A 93 2.34 -7.86 -3.72
CA PRO A 93 2.72 -7.36 -2.41
C PRO A 93 2.46 -8.38 -1.31
N CYS A 94 3.47 -8.54 -0.45
CA CYS A 94 3.48 -9.49 0.65
C CYS A 94 4.01 -8.84 1.93
N TYR A 95 3.53 -9.30 3.09
CA TYR A 95 4.12 -9.02 4.39
C TYR A 95 4.62 -10.34 4.99
N LYS A 96 5.93 -10.48 5.18
CA LYS A 96 6.56 -11.74 5.62
C LYS A 96 6.14 -12.94 4.76
N GLY A 97 6.02 -12.72 3.44
CA GLY A 97 5.59 -13.74 2.46
C GLY A 97 4.07 -13.96 2.38
N ALA A 98 3.27 -13.41 3.30
CA ALA A 98 1.81 -13.49 3.23
C ALA A 98 1.24 -12.41 2.30
N VAL A 99 0.39 -12.82 1.37
CA VAL A 99 -0.12 -11.97 0.28
C VAL A 99 -1.19 -10.99 0.76
N PHE A 100 -1.15 -9.78 0.21
CA PHE A 100 -2.19 -8.77 0.34
C PHE A 100 -3.39 -9.13 -0.57
N LYS A 101 -4.58 -9.30 0.02
CA LYS A 101 -5.77 -9.79 -0.69
C LYS A 101 -7.04 -8.96 -0.41
N THR A 102 -7.91 -8.98 -1.41
CA THR A 102 -9.26 -8.43 -1.42
C THR A 102 -10.28 -9.55 -1.70
N SER A 103 -11.57 -9.22 -1.66
CA SER A 103 -12.67 -10.09 -2.07
C SER A 103 -12.60 -10.55 -3.53
N LYS A 104 -11.82 -9.85 -4.36
CA LYS A 104 -11.59 -10.14 -5.79
C LYS A 104 -10.22 -10.73 -6.10
N GLY A 105 -9.44 -11.09 -5.08
CA GLY A 105 -8.11 -11.69 -5.23
C GLY A 105 -6.96 -10.79 -4.76
N PRO A 106 -5.71 -11.18 -5.07
CA PRO A 106 -4.52 -10.46 -4.64
C PRO A 106 -4.39 -9.11 -5.34
N VAL A 107 -3.84 -8.13 -4.63
CA VAL A 107 -3.36 -6.90 -5.28
C VAL A 107 -2.02 -7.16 -5.96
N THR A 108 -1.66 -6.37 -6.97
CA THR A 108 -0.46 -6.63 -7.78
C THR A 108 0.34 -5.37 -8.07
N SER A 109 1.55 -5.55 -8.58
CA SER A 109 2.47 -4.51 -9.02
C SER A 109 3.24 -5.04 -10.23
N PRO A 110 3.62 -4.19 -11.19
CA PRO A 110 4.51 -4.61 -12.27
C PRO A 110 5.97 -4.79 -11.82
N LEU A 111 6.30 -4.44 -10.57
CA LEU A 111 7.66 -4.54 -10.04
C LEU A 111 7.80 -5.83 -9.20
N PRO A 112 8.49 -6.87 -9.69
CA PRO A 112 8.83 -8.03 -8.89
C PRO A 112 9.96 -7.72 -7.90
N ASP A 113 9.98 -8.43 -6.77
CA ASP A 113 11.04 -8.36 -5.75
C ASP A 113 11.37 -6.93 -5.28
N ALA A 114 10.36 -6.05 -5.29
CA ALA A 114 10.43 -4.64 -4.98
C ALA A 114 9.98 -4.35 -3.55
N TRP A 115 10.29 -3.14 -3.05
CA TRP A 115 9.89 -2.66 -1.73
C TRP A 115 8.52 -1.99 -1.76
#